data_AF-A0A9W8NS17-F1
#
_entry.id   AF-A0A9W8NS17-F1
#
_cell.length_a   1.000
_cell.length_b   1.000
_cell.length_c   1.000
_cell.angle_alpha   90.00
_cell.angle_beta   90.00
_cell.angle_gamma   90.00
#
_symmetry.space_group_name_H-M   'P 1'
#
loop_
_entity.id
_entity.type
_entity.pdbx_description
1 polymer ?
#
loop_
_entity_poly.entity_id
_entity_poly.type
_entity_poly.pdbx_seq_one_letter_code
_entity_poly.pdbx_strand_id
1 'polypeptide(L)'
;MVDVASKKYRKLPACDYCKVKRVLCHPQQNGSCPRCLEKGITCNTTPVTRRKRRTKAELEQERAVTTSGRSSAEVLGPQSKTGNASNSLEIWRRSSPQHSTPSVYINLASPSLDILPSLVKELFQDLRILPQYYYPFLPLDDLEASLDSCSWNVHALAPQDRVLAQCIIAISARISTSSLIVDLGNRNIVNVTKCAPLKTRYLDCREFGRRREQFCQQMRAKAVWLAQREGVMYNICIANAVSLVLLEFLEYRASGKGGNVYSAAYFHQLRQLSEDDFGNVEVAPYTPTSFSALLMGLAVCAATTGKSVPFTYNDELLLCGEDGTSLEQILNVLSPDSVAETPIFDVMRPMCFHTIHLARDISETLTGAYARRHPLNETKLTGHLHTLDLLHSAITCGLGQMQRLRPTADEDFFQKMRFCAYPLIHGWSSLVLLVFEELKGRRELIRLTEVNGSSRIPTHFDSLYIQVRSMASQAALELATSLEEVPTLSRLTHMNYSDLRKWPTFLLEDASELNVAQRVWALERFRDGLGLAGFSWVDRTDTIEAIDAYLASCTIEEMSSIIWPLTPATSCDTENLISDWLQIQSLPVLT
;
A
#
# COMPACT_ATOMS: atom_id res chain seq x y z
N MET A 1 -48.43 1.95 69.94
CA MET A 1 -47.23 1.43 69.27
C MET A 1 -47.32 1.86 67.81
N VAL A 2 -46.32 2.56 67.28
CA VAL A 2 -46.37 3.12 65.91
C VAL A 2 -45.28 2.44 65.07
N ASP A 3 -45.68 1.78 64.00
CA ASP A 3 -44.76 1.10 63.08
C ASP A 3 -43.89 2.12 62.32
N VAL A 4 -42.57 2.05 62.54
CA VAL A 4 -41.60 2.83 61.76
C VAL A 4 -41.26 2.06 60.49
N ALA A 5 -41.93 2.41 59.39
CA ALA A 5 -41.72 1.80 58.08
C ALA A 5 -40.25 1.91 57.63
N SER A 6 -39.58 0.76 57.44
CA SER A 6 -38.18 0.69 57.01
C SER A 6 -38.00 1.24 55.59
N LYS A 7 -37.40 2.43 55.47
CA LYS A 7 -37.06 3.02 54.15
C LYS A 7 -36.01 2.15 53.44
N LYS A 8 -36.40 1.51 52.33
CA LYS A 8 -35.47 0.77 51.46
C LYS A 8 -34.47 1.73 50.81
N TYR A 9 -33.26 1.79 51.36
CA TYR A 9 -32.16 2.56 50.77
C TYR A 9 -31.83 2.05 49.36
N ARG A 10 -31.72 2.97 48.39
CA ARG A 10 -31.29 2.64 47.03
C ARG A 10 -29.81 2.25 47.06
N LYS A 11 -29.46 1.09 46.50
CA LYS A 11 -28.06 0.65 46.38
C LYS A 11 -27.28 1.67 45.54
N LEU A 12 -26.21 2.21 46.11
CA LEU A 12 -25.28 3.09 45.40
C LEU A 12 -24.50 2.29 44.34
N PRO A 13 -24.10 2.92 43.22
CA PRO A 13 -23.24 2.28 42.22
C PRO A 13 -21.83 2.03 42.78
N ALA A 14 -21.12 1.05 42.22
CA ALA A 14 -19.71 0.84 42.50
C ALA A 14 -18.85 2.03 42.03
N CYS A 15 -17.76 2.33 42.74
CA CYS A 15 -16.77 3.30 42.31
C CYS A 15 -15.95 2.80 41.11
N ASP A 16 -15.30 3.72 40.39
CA ASP A 16 -14.66 3.41 39.12
C ASP A 16 -13.40 2.57 39.29
N TYR A 17 -12.64 2.78 40.37
CA TYR A 17 -11.49 1.93 40.72
C TYR A 17 -11.89 0.45 40.90
N CYS A 18 -12.95 0.17 41.65
CA CYS A 18 -13.44 -1.19 41.85
C CYS A 18 -13.99 -1.81 40.57
N LYS A 19 -14.65 -1.02 39.69
CA LYS A 19 -15.07 -1.49 38.35
C LYS A 19 -13.89 -1.90 37.50
N VAL A 20 -12.86 -1.04 37.38
CA VAL A 20 -11.67 -1.29 36.55
C VAL A 20 -10.92 -2.53 37.04
N LYS A 21 -10.76 -2.70 38.36
CA LYS A 21 -10.14 -3.89 38.95
C LYS A 21 -11.07 -5.12 39.02
N ARG A 22 -12.32 -5.03 38.54
CA ARG A 22 -13.34 -6.09 38.55
C ARG A 22 -13.59 -6.72 39.94
N VAL A 23 -13.59 -5.89 40.99
CA VAL A 23 -13.77 -6.31 42.38
C VAL A 23 -15.06 -5.76 43.00
N LEU A 24 -15.59 -6.48 44.01
CA LEU A 24 -16.76 -6.02 44.75
C LEU A 24 -16.49 -4.69 45.45
N CYS A 25 -17.41 -3.75 45.30
CA CYS A 25 -17.36 -2.42 45.91
C CYS A 25 -18.38 -2.33 47.04
N HIS A 26 -17.99 -1.74 48.17
CA HIS A 26 -18.86 -1.41 49.30
C HIS A 26 -19.00 0.12 49.41
N PRO A 27 -19.82 0.76 48.55
CA PRO A 27 -19.96 2.22 48.52
C PRO A 27 -20.60 2.75 49.82
N GLN A 28 -20.01 3.79 50.38
CA GLN A 28 -20.53 4.52 51.53
C GLN A 28 -21.31 5.76 51.07
N GLN A 29 -22.28 6.22 51.85
CA GLN A 29 -23.05 7.42 51.50
C GLN A 29 -22.20 8.70 51.55
N ASN A 30 -21.33 8.81 52.56
CA ASN A 30 -20.51 9.98 52.83
C ASN A 30 -19.02 9.61 52.94
N GLY A 31 -18.42 9.05 51.88
CA GLY A 31 -16.97 8.84 51.83
C GLY A 31 -16.46 7.77 50.87
N SER A 32 -15.15 7.58 50.87
CA SER A 32 -14.47 6.52 50.11
C SER A 32 -14.92 5.12 50.53
N CYS A 33 -15.03 4.20 49.57
CA CYS A 33 -15.26 2.80 49.90
C CYS A 33 -14.03 2.21 50.65
N PRO A 34 -14.21 1.22 51.56
CA PRO A 34 -13.12 0.71 52.39
C PRO A 34 -11.89 0.28 51.59
N ARG A 35 -12.09 -0.37 50.45
CA ARG A 35 -11.01 -0.87 49.57
C ARG A 35 -10.23 0.25 48.86
N CYS A 36 -10.84 1.41 48.61
CA CYS A 36 -10.12 2.59 48.11
C CYS A 36 -9.33 3.26 49.25
N LEU A 37 -9.91 3.29 50.45
CA LEU A 37 -9.29 3.85 51.66
C LEU A 37 -8.05 3.04 52.09
N GLU A 38 -8.15 1.70 52.14
CA GLU A 38 -7.02 0.78 52.37
C GLU A 38 -5.86 0.94 51.38
N LYS A 39 -6.14 1.41 50.15
CA LYS A 39 -5.14 1.58 49.09
C LYS A 39 -4.63 3.01 48.97
N GLY A 40 -5.15 3.96 49.75
CA GLY A 40 -4.79 5.38 49.64
C GLY A 40 -5.22 6.03 48.31
N ILE A 41 -6.25 5.49 47.65
CA ILE A 41 -6.69 5.93 46.32
C ILE A 41 -8.02 6.69 46.42
N THR A 42 -8.11 7.86 45.79
CA THR A 42 -9.32 8.70 45.76
C THR A 42 -10.50 7.94 45.13
N CYS A 43 -11.59 7.80 45.88
CA CYS A 43 -12.73 6.96 45.51
C CYS A 43 -13.74 7.69 44.61
N ASN A 44 -13.41 7.84 43.33
CA ASN A 44 -14.28 8.53 42.38
C ASN A 44 -15.38 7.61 41.81
N THR A 45 -16.57 8.16 41.62
CA THR A 45 -17.72 7.48 41.02
C THR A 45 -18.36 8.37 39.96
N THR A 46 -18.04 8.13 38.70
CA THR A 46 -18.57 8.90 37.57
C THR A 46 -20.10 8.69 37.47
N PRO A 47 -20.92 9.75 37.54
CA PRO A 47 -22.37 9.61 37.50
C PRO A 47 -22.83 9.17 36.11
N VAL A 48 -23.24 7.91 35.98
CA VAL A 48 -23.76 7.35 34.73
C VAL A 48 -25.13 7.97 34.45
N THR A 49 -25.20 8.91 33.51
CA THR A 49 -26.43 9.46 32.96
C THR A 49 -27.21 8.38 32.19
N ARG A 50 -27.98 7.58 32.92
CA ARG A 50 -28.96 6.65 32.33
C ARG A 50 -29.95 7.45 31.48
N ARG A 51 -29.79 7.41 30.16
CA ARG A 51 -30.81 7.87 29.20
C ARG A 51 -32.16 7.25 29.59
N LYS A 52 -33.23 8.06 29.65
CA LYS A 52 -34.60 7.57 29.90
C LYS A 52 -34.90 6.45 28.90
N ARG A 53 -35.42 5.34 29.40
CA ARG A 53 -35.88 4.22 28.57
C ARG A 53 -37.10 4.73 27.81
N ARG A 54 -37.02 4.84 26.48
CA ARG A 54 -38.17 5.20 25.63
C ARG A 54 -39.33 4.25 25.92
N THR A 55 -40.53 4.79 25.98
CA THR A 55 -41.78 4.05 26.16
C THR A 55 -42.19 3.38 24.85
N LYS A 56 -43.04 2.34 24.95
CA LYS A 56 -43.53 1.61 23.78
C LYS A 56 -44.31 2.53 22.82
N ALA A 57 -45.07 3.49 23.36
CA ALA A 57 -45.83 4.48 22.59
C ALA A 57 -44.93 5.38 21.72
N GLU A 58 -43.81 5.88 22.26
CA GLU A 58 -42.84 6.69 21.49
C GLU A 58 -42.27 5.90 20.29
N LEU A 59 -42.04 4.59 20.45
CA LEU A 59 -41.54 3.70 19.39
C LEU A 59 -42.61 3.34 18.34
N GLU A 60 -43.89 3.27 18.71
CA GLU A 60 -45.00 3.06 17.77
C GLU A 60 -45.28 4.35 16.96
N GLN A 61 -45.12 5.53 17.57
CA GLN A 61 -45.27 6.82 16.88
C GLN A 61 -44.14 7.09 15.86
N GLU A 62 -42.88 6.74 16.17
CA GLU A 62 -41.75 6.78 15.21
C GLU A 62 -41.99 5.88 13.98
N ARG A 63 -42.68 4.74 14.15
CA ARG A 63 -43.03 3.80 13.06
C ARG A 63 -44.18 4.29 12.19
N ALA A 64 -45.18 4.95 12.77
CA ALA A 64 -46.30 5.51 12.00
C ALA A 64 -45.82 6.58 11.01
N VAL A 65 -44.92 7.47 11.44
CA VAL A 65 -44.36 8.55 10.60
C VAL A 65 -43.49 8.01 9.46
N THR A 66 -42.80 6.89 9.65
CA THR A 66 -41.88 6.32 8.63
C THR A 66 -42.56 5.45 7.58
N THR A 67 -43.84 5.08 7.74
CA THR A 67 -44.51 4.11 6.86
C THR A 67 -45.47 4.75 5.84
N SER A 68 -45.83 6.03 5.98
CA SER A 68 -46.85 6.70 5.15
C SER A 68 -46.31 7.29 3.82
N GLY A 69 -45.15 6.84 3.34
CA GLY A 69 -44.35 7.55 2.32
C GLY A 69 -43.89 6.73 1.11
N ARG A 70 -44.61 5.69 0.67
CA ARG A 70 -44.39 5.05 -0.63
C ARG A 70 -45.61 4.23 -1.09
N SER A 71 -46.17 4.60 -2.23
CA SER A 71 -47.17 3.82 -2.98
C SER A 71 -46.65 3.52 -4.39
N SER A 72 -47.32 2.58 -5.07
CA SER A 72 -47.16 2.17 -6.48
C SER A 72 -46.03 1.15 -6.80
N ALA A 73 -46.38 -0.14 -6.73
CA ALA A 73 -46.20 -1.15 -7.79
C ALA A 73 -46.80 -2.51 -7.35
N GLU A 74 -47.46 -3.24 -8.25
CA GLU A 74 -48.25 -4.46 -7.96
C GLU A 74 -47.57 -5.81 -8.33
N VAL A 75 -47.91 -6.87 -7.57
CA VAL A 75 -48.27 -8.28 -7.98
C VAL A 75 -47.36 -9.03 -8.99
N LEU A 76 -46.85 -10.27 -8.82
CA LEU A 76 -47.05 -11.46 -7.94
C LEU A 76 -45.78 -11.75 -7.06
N GLY A 77 -45.47 -12.88 -6.38
CA GLY A 77 -46.11 -14.19 -6.05
C GLY A 77 -45.30 -15.42 -6.57
N PRO A 78 -45.22 -16.60 -5.89
CA PRO A 78 -45.74 -17.00 -4.58
C PRO A 78 -44.65 -17.52 -3.58
N GLN A 79 -45.09 -18.12 -2.46
CA GLN A 79 -44.32 -18.39 -1.23
C GLN A 79 -43.64 -19.77 -1.16
N SER A 80 -42.58 -19.88 -0.36
CA SER A 80 -42.30 -21.08 0.45
C SER A 80 -41.92 -20.68 1.87
N LYS A 81 -42.49 -21.37 2.87
CA LYS A 81 -42.30 -21.11 4.30
C LYS A 81 -41.65 -22.32 4.97
N THR A 82 -40.49 -22.13 5.60
CA THR A 82 -40.08 -22.91 6.77
C THR A 82 -39.36 -21.98 7.72
N GLY A 83 -39.98 -21.68 8.87
CA GLY A 83 -39.36 -20.83 9.88
C GLY A 83 -38.43 -21.62 10.80
N ASN A 84 -37.47 -20.92 11.38
CA ASN A 84 -36.95 -21.26 12.70
C ASN A 84 -36.61 -19.98 13.45
N ALA A 85 -36.94 -19.94 14.74
CA ALA A 85 -36.91 -18.73 15.54
C ALA A 85 -35.65 -18.64 16.40
N SER A 86 -35.15 -17.40 16.54
CA SER A 86 -34.39 -16.88 17.68
C SER A 86 -33.04 -17.53 18.05
N ASN A 87 -31.97 -16.75 17.90
CA ASN A 87 -31.58 -15.92 19.05
C ASN A 87 -30.90 -14.61 18.64
N SER A 88 -31.10 -13.56 19.45
CA SER A 88 -30.86 -12.17 19.07
C SER A 88 -29.58 -11.60 19.67
N LEU A 89 -28.74 -11.00 18.83
CA LEU A 89 -27.65 -10.10 19.24
C LEU A 89 -27.40 -8.97 18.22
N GLU A 90 -28.46 -8.45 17.58
CA GLU A 90 -28.40 -7.26 16.73
C GLU A 90 -28.64 -5.96 17.53
N ILE A 91 -27.61 -5.46 18.23
CA ILE A 91 -27.61 -4.07 18.75
C ILE A 91 -26.23 -3.42 18.54
N TRP A 92 -25.81 -3.22 17.29
CA TRP A 92 -24.78 -2.20 16.92
C TRP A 92 -24.80 -1.78 15.43
N ARG A 93 -25.87 -2.05 14.67
CA ARG A 93 -25.99 -1.58 13.28
C ARG A 93 -26.33 -0.08 13.23
N ARG A 94 -25.34 0.79 13.41
CA ARG A 94 -25.43 2.20 12.99
C ARG A 94 -25.36 2.26 11.47
N SER A 95 -26.21 3.09 10.87
CA SER A 95 -26.23 3.36 9.44
C SER A 95 -24.87 3.90 8.98
N SER A 96 -24.15 3.12 8.19
CA SER A 96 -22.96 3.54 7.46
C SER A 96 -23.36 3.72 5.99
N PRO A 97 -22.77 4.67 5.24
CA PRO A 97 -22.95 4.74 3.79
C PRO A 97 -22.56 3.43 3.12
N GLN A 98 -23.16 3.15 1.95
CA GLN A 98 -22.97 1.91 1.20
C GLN A 98 -21.55 1.80 0.63
N HIS A 99 -20.59 1.39 1.46
CA HIS A 99 -19.32 0.84 1.02
C HIS A 99 -19.26 -0.65 1.33
N SER A 100 -18.89 -1.41 0.32
CA SER A 100 -18.78 -2.87 0.33
C SER A 100 -17.85 -3.35 1.45
N THR A 101 -18.45 -3.85 2.53
CA THR A 101 -17.74 -4.68 3.51
C THR A 101 -17.21 -5.92 2.80
N PRO A 102 -15.90 -6.22 2.85
CA PRO A 102 -15.37 -7.46 2.32
C PRO A 102 -15.73 -8.60 3.29
N SER A 103 -16.97 -9.07 3.22
CA SER A 103 -17.32 -10.37 3.79
C SER A 103 -16.58 -11.43 2.98
N VAL A 104 -15.70 -12.18 3.64
CA VAL A 104 -15.08 -13.38 3.08
C VAL A 104 -16.19 -14.42 2.92
N TYR A 105 -16.89 -14.37 1.79
CA TYR A 105 -17.83 -15.42 1.39
C TYR A 105 -16.99 -16.63 0.98
N ILE A 106 -16.97 -17.63 1.84
CA ILE A 106 -16.31 -18.91 1.60
C ILE A 106 -17.17 -19.68 0.57
N ASN A 107 -16.92 -19.45 -0.71
CA ASN A 107 -17.32 -20.38 -1.75
C ASN A 107 -16.33 -21.55 -1.72
N LEU A 108 -16.73 -22.68 -1.12
CA LEU A 108 -15.89 -23.88 -0.98
C LEU A 108 -15.64 -24.64 -2.29
N ALA A 109 -16.24 -24.21 -3.40
CA ALA A 109 -15.97 -24.79 -4.72
C ALA A 109 -14.52 -24.50 -5.15
N SER A 110 -13.76 -25.57 -5.43
CA SER A 110 -12.40 -25.44 -5.97
C SER A 110 -12.44 -24.71 -7.32
N PRO A 111 -11.67 -23.62 -7.52
CA PRO A 111 -11.54 -23.00 -8.84
C PRO A 111 -10.82 -23.95 -9.80
N SER A 112 -11.60 -24.59 -10.69
CA SER A 112 -11.14 -25.59 -11.64
C SER A 112 -10.59 -24.93 -12.92
N LEU A 113 -9.34 -24.49 -12.86
CA LEU A 113 -8.53 -24.27 -14.05
C LEU A 113 -7.24 -25.07 -13.93
N ASP A 114 -7.07 -26.04 -14.82
CA ASP A 114 -5.84 -26.80 -14.97
C ASP A 114 -4.92 -26.07 -15.94
N ILE A 115 -3.65 -25.92 -15.55
CA ILE A 115 -2.67 -25.09 -16.25
C ILE A 115 -1.74 -26.04 -17.00
N LEU A 116 -1.51 -25.79 -18.28
CA LEU A 116 -0.61 -26.61 -19.09
C LEU A 116 0.82 -26.54 -18.53
N PRO A 117 1.55 -27.65 -18.36
CA PRO A 117 2.87 -27.64 -17.72
C PRO A 117 3.91 -26.73 -18.40
N SER A 118 3.82 -26.55 -19.72
CA SER A 118 4.65 -25.59 -20.47
C SER A 118 4.38 -24.13 -20.07
N LEU A 119 3.12 -23.77 -19.80
CA LEU A 119 2.75 -22.44 -19.31
C LEU A 119 3.24 -22.23 -17.87
N VAL A 120 3.23 -23.27 -17.03
CA VAL A 120 3.85 -23.19 -15.68
C VAL A 120 5.34 -22.86 -15.82
N LYS A 121 6.05 -23.52 -16.74
CA LYS A 121 7.47 -23.26 -17.00
C LYS A 121 7.73 -21.84 -17.53
N GLU A 122 6.88 -21.34 -18.42
CA GLU A 122 6.93 -19.95 -18.90
C GLU A 122 6.77 -18.95 -17.74
N LEU A 123 5.76 -19.16 -16.88
CA LEU A 123 5.49 -18.29 -15.73
C LEU A 123 6.59 -18.28 -14.66
N PHE A 124 7.35 -19.36 -14.53
CA PHE A 124 8.54 -19.40 -13.66
C PHE A 124 9.74 -18.65 -14.27
N GLN A 125 9.84 -18.56 -15.61
CA GLN A 125 10.81 -17.66 -16.25
C GLN A 125 10.38 -16.20 -16.11
N ASP A 126 9.08 -15.89 -16.27
CA ASP A 126 8.53 -14.56 -16.03
C ASP A 126 8.83 -14.06 -14.59
N LEU A 127 8.84 -14.93 -13.58
CA LEU A 127 9.17 -14.55 -12.19
C LEU A 127 10.51 -13.83 -12.10
N ARG A 128 11.52 -14.22 -12.89
CA ARG A 128 12.89 -13.71 -12.82
C ARG A 128 13.02 -12.23 -13.17
N ILE A 129 12.05 -11.66 -13.90
CA ILE A 129 12.03 -10.21 -14.17
C ILE A 129 11.25 -9.40 -13.11
N LEU A 130 10.66 -10.04 -12.10
CA LEU A 130 9.88 -9.39 -11.05
C LEU A 130 10.73 -8.98 -9.84
N PRO A 131 10.37 -7.88 -9.13
CA PRO A 131 10.95 -7.56 -7.81
C PRO A 131 10.88 -8.71 -6.81
N GLN A 132 9.84 -9.55 -6.90
CA GLN A 132 9.60 -10.72 -6.06
C GLN A 132 10.64 -11.84 -6.23
N TYR A 133 11.43 -11.84 -7.31
CA TYR A 133 12.57 -12.75 -7.47
C TYR A 133 13.67 -12.49 -6.43
N TYR A 134 13.90 -11.23 -6.06
CA TYR A 134 14.90 -10.83 -5.07
C TYR A 134 14.42 -11.00 -3.62
N TYR A 135 13.44 -11.87 -3.40
CA TYR A 135 12.87 -12.09 -2.08
C TYR A 135 13.81 -12.95 -1.21
N PRO A 136 14.13 -12.53 0.03
CA PRO A 136 14.94 -13.34 0.94
C PRO A 136 14.33 -14.73 1.16
N PHE A 137 15.15 -15.77 1.08
CA PHE A 137 14.73 -17.17 1.23
C PHE A 137 13.69 -17.69 0.22
N LEU A 138 13.56 -17.10 -0.98
CA LEU A 138 12.79 -17.72 -2.08
C LEU A 138 13.45 -19.05 -2.50
N PRO A 139 12.85 -20.23 -2.25
CA PRO A 139 13.48 -21.52 -2.56
C PRO A 139 13.21 -21.92 -4.02
N LEU A 140 13.60 -21.05 -4.97
CA LEU A 140 13.21 -21.21 -6.38
C LEU A 140 13.84 -22.46 -7.00
N ASP A 141 15.14 -22.69 -6.77
CA ASP A 141 15.86 -23.79 -7.40
C ASP A 141 15.36 -25.16 -6.91
N ASP A 142 15.10 -25.31 -5.61
CA ASP A 142 14.50 -26.51 -5.01
C ASP A 142 13.08 -26.77 -5.54
N LEU A 143 12.30 -25.70 -5.72
CA LEU A 143 10.94 -25.77 -6.26
C LEU A 143 10.93 -26.12 -7.75
N GLU A 144 11.86 -25.57 -8.54
CA GLU A 144 12.03 -25.92 -9.95
C GLU A 144 12.52 -27.36 -10.13
N ALA A 145 13.46 -27.83 -9.32
CA ALA A 145 13.88 -29.23 -9.30
C ALA A 145 12.73 -30.18 -8.93
N SER A 146 11.90 -29.78 -7.96
CA SER A 146 10.69 -30.52 -7.59
C SER A 146 9.67 -30.54 -8.74
N LEU A 147 9.49 -29.43 -9.46
CA LEU A 147 8.62 -29.34 -10.64
C LEU A 147 9.14 -30.18 -11.81
N ASP A 148 10.43 -30.13 -12.14
CA ASP A 148 11.02 -30.97 -13.18
C ASP A 148 10.81 -32.47 -12.86
N SER A 149 10.97 -32.88 -11.60
CA SER A 149 10.74 -34.27 -11.16
C SER A 149 9.30 -34.76 -11.41
N CYS A 150 8.31 -33.85 -11.38
CA CYS A 150 6.90 -34.16 -11.62
C CYS A 150 6.39 -33.64 -12.98
N SER A 151 7.28 -33.42 -13.95
CA SER A 151 6.93 -32.94 -15.31
C SER A 151 6.10 -31.65 -15.31
N TRP A 152 6.45 -30.72 -14.42
CA TRP A 152 5.80 -29.42 -14.19
C TRP A 152 4.32 -29.50 -13.78
N ASN A 153 3.88 -30.66 -13.27
CA ASN A 153 2.54 -30.83 -12.71
C ASN A 153 2.47 -30.32 -11.26
N VAL A 154 2.02 -29.08 -11.10
CA VAL A 154 1.81 -28.42 -9.79
C VAL A 154 0.99 -29.27 -8.80
N HIS A 155 0.04 -30.08 -9.29
CA HIS A 155 -0.79 -30.93 -8.43
C HIS A 155 -0.05 -32.13 -7.83
N ALA A 156 1.10 -32.50 -8.38
CA ALA A 156 1.96 -33.58 -7.85
C ALA A 156 2.96 -33.10 -6.79
N LEU A 157 3.17 -31.78 -6.65
CA LEU A 157 4.03 -31.21 -5.60
C LEU A 157 3.48 -31.49 -4.19
N ALA A 158 4.36 -31.42 -3.18
CA ALA A 158 3.97 -31.43 -1.77
C ALA A 158 3.10 -30.19 -1.42
N PRO A 159 2.31 -30.23 -0.31
CA PRO A 159 1.32 -29.20 -0.01
C PRO A 159 1.86 -27.76 0.03
N GLN A 160 2.97 -27.52 0.72
CA GLN A 160 3.60 -26.19 0.83
C GLN A 160 4.11 -25.69 -0.53
N ASP A 161 4.79 -26.56 -1.29
CA ASP A 161 5.41 -26.24 -2.57
C ASP A 161 4.35 -25.97 -3.65
N ARG A 162 3.22 -26.69 -3.58
CA ARG A 162 2.04 -26.47 -4.41
C ARG A 162 1.43 -25.09 -4.17
N VAL A 163 1.35 -24.61 -2.93
CA VAL A 163 0.86 -23.27 -2.64
C VAL A 163 1.84 -22.22 -3.14
N LEU A 164 3.13 -22.39 -2.89
CA LEU A 164 4.17 -21.45 -3.35
C LEU A 164 4.18 -21.34 -4.88
N ALA A 165 4.18 -22.48 -5.59
CA ALA A 165 4.07 -22.52 -7.04
C ALA A 165 2.80 -21.83 -7.55
N GLN A 166 1.64 -22.03 -6.91
CA GLN A 166 0.41 -21.35 -7.30
C GLN A 166 0.46 -19.83 -7.03
N CYS A 167 1.17 -19.38 -6.00
CA CYS A 167 1.40 -17.95 -5.73
C CYS A 167 2.32 -17.33 -6.79
N ILE A 168 3.42 -18.00 -7.14
CA ILE A 168 4.32 -17.60 -8.24
C ILE A 168 3.55 -17.47 -9.55
N ILE A 169 2.80 -18.51 -9.94
CA ILE A 169 1.93 -18.52 -11.12
C ILE A 169 0.96 -17.32 -11.12
N ALA A 170 0.31 -17.04 -9.99
CA ALA A 170 -0.68 -15.96 -9.88
C ALA A 170 -0.05 -14.56 -10.00
N ILE A 171 1.21 -14.38 -9.58
CA ILE A 171 1.94 -13.12 -9.74
C ILE A 171 2.52 -13.02 -11.15
N SER A 172 3.27 -14.02 -11.63
CA SER A 172 3.86 -14.00 -12.98
C SER A 172 2.84 -13.85 -14.10
N ALA A 173 1.62 -14.40 -13.94
CA ALA A 173 0.53 -14.21 -14.91
C ALA A 173 0.18 -12.73 -15.14
N ARG A 174 0.51 -11.83 -14.20
CA ARG A 174 0.31 -10.39 -14.34
C ARG A 174 1.27 -9.73 -15.33
N ILE A 175 2.42 -10.31 -15.61
CA ILE A 175 3.39 -9.79 -16.59
C ILE A 175 3.52 -10.65 -17.85
N SER A 176 3.01 -11.87 -17.84
CA SER A 176 3.23 -12.81 -18.94
C SER A 176 2.79 -12.27 -20.31
N THR A 177 3.54 -12.64 -21.34
CA THR A 177 3.19 -12.39 -22.76
C THR A 177 2.63 -13.62 -23.46
N SER A 178 2.42 -14.73 -22.74
CA SER A 178 1.90 -15.97 -23.29
C SER A 178 0.59 -15.77 -24.04
N SER A 179 0.50 -16.32 -25.25
CA SER A 179 -0.74 -16.31 -26.05
C SER A 179 -1.89 -17.01 -25.33
N LEU A 180 -1.60 -17.97 -24.46
CA LEU A 180 -2.57 -18.69 -23.63
C LEU A 180 -3.26 -17.82 -22.57
N ILE A 181 -2.69 -16.65 -22.23
CA ILE A 181 -3.21 -15.74 -21.20
C ILE A 181 -3.84 -14.49 -21.81
N VAL A 182 -3.25 -13.96 -22.90
CA VAL A 182 -3.59 -12.63 -23.43
C VAL A 182 -4.24 -12.68 -24.82
N ASP A 183 -4.08 -13.79 -25.56
CA ASP A 183 -4.49 -13.99 -26.96
C ASP A 183 -4.40 -12.72 -27.83
N LEU A 184 -3.18 -12.39 -28.27
CA LEU A 184 -2.86 -11.13 -28.94
C LEU A 184 -2.97 -11.17 -30.47
N GLY A 185 -3.22 -12.34 -31.05
CA GLY A 185 -3.01 -12.57 -32.49
C GLY A 185 -1.60 -12.19 -32.94
N ASN A 186 -1.46 -11.71 -34.19
CA ASN A 186 -0.18 -11.33 -34.80
C ASN A 186 0.44 -10.00 -34.30
N ARG A 187 0.03 -9.46 -33.14
CA ARG A 187 0.62 -8.20 -32.63
C ARG A 187 1.97 -8.49 -31.96
N ASN A 188 3.02 -7.85 -32.44
CA ASN A 188 4.40 -8.13 -32.02
C ASN A 188 4.77 -7.31 -30.77
N ILE A 189 4.48 -7.82 -29.57
CA ILE A 189 4.64 -7.11 -28.28
C ILE A 189 5.78 -7.67 -27.40
N VAL A 190 6.51 -8.68 -27.88
CA VAL A 190 7.59 -9.38 -27.16
C VAL A 190 8.69 -8.44 -26.62
N ASN A 191 8.82 -7.23 -27.17
CA ASN A 191 9.80 -6.24 -26.74
C ASN A 191 9.41 -5.48 -25.45
N VAL A 192 8.12 -5.27 -25.16
CA VAL A 192 7.69 -4.37 -24.05
C VAL A 192 8.04 -4.91 -22.66
N THR A 193 8.07 -6.23 -22.48
CA THR A 193 8.49 -6.87 -21.23
C THR A 193 10.01 -7.05 -21.10
N LYS A 194 10.75 -6.97 -22.21
CA LYS A 194 12.19 -7.24 -22.29
C LYS A 194 13.05 -5.99 -22.42
N CYS A 195 12.50 -4.87 -22.87
CA CYS A 195 13.20 -3.60 -22.93
C CYS A 195 13.43 -3.02 -21.53
N ALA A 196 14.65 -2.53 -21.31
CA ALA A 196 15.06 -1.74 -20.17
C ALA A 196 16.11 -0.72 -20.67
N PRO A 197 16.02 0.58 -20.31
CA PRO A 197 14.86 1.24 -19.69
C PRO A 197 13.65 1.32 -20.63
N LEU A 198 12.45 1.49 -20.08
CA LEU A 198 11.21 1.70 -20.83
C LEU A 198 10.86 3.18 -20.91
N LYS A 199 10.86 3.71 -22.14
CA LYS A 199 10.25 5.01 -22.45
C LYS A 199 8.74 4.84 -22.48
N THR A 200 8.03 5.61 -21.66
CA THR A 200 6.57 5.46 -21.46
C THR A 200 5.71 6.16 -22.51
N ARG A 201 6.26 7.17 -23.19
CA ARG A 201 5.51 8.05 -24.08
C ARG A 201 4.71 7.28 -25.13
N TYR A 202 3.41 7.57 -25.21
CA TYR A 202 2.45 7.02 -26.18
C TYR A 202 2.21 5.49 -26.12
N LEU A 203 2.62 4.80 -25.04
CA LEU A 203 2.48 3.34 -24.92
C LEU A 203 1.28 2.90 -24.07
N ASP A 204 0.06 2.90 -24.62
CA ASP A 204 -1.12 2.38 -23.92
C ASP A 204 -1.14 0.84 -23.88
N CYS A 205 -0.93 0.29 -22.68
CA CYS A 205 -0.96 -1.15 -22.41
C CYS A 205 -2.20 -1.63 -21.64
N ARG A 206 -3.24 -0.80 -21.46
CA ARG A 206 -4.45 -1.18 -20.69
C ARG A 206 -5.19 -2.40 -21.23
N GLU A 207 -5.14 -2.61 -22.54
CA GLU A 207 -5.78 -3.77 -23.19
C GLU A 207 -5.19 -5.11 -22.73
N PHE A 208 -3.89 -5.16 -22.42
CA PHE A 208 -3.21 -6.36 -21.95
C PHE A 208 -3.69 -6.76 -20.56
N GLY A 209 -3.83 -5.78 -19.66
CA GLY A 209 -4.40 -5.96 -18.34
C GLY A 209 -5.85 -6.44 -18.44
N ARG A 210 -6.67 -5.81 -19.30
CA ARG A 210 -8.07 -6.20 -19.51
C ARG A 210 -8.22 -7.65 -19.94
N ARG A 211 -7.42 -8.13 -20.89
CA ARG A 211 -7.49 -9.53 -21.39
C ARG A 211 -7.05 -10.54 -20.33
N ARG A 212 -5.93 -10.30 -19.65
CA ARG A 212 -5.40 -11.24 -18.63
C ARG A 212 -6.17 -11.23 -17.31
N GLU A 213 -7.01 -10.21 -17.05
CA GLU A 213 -7.64 -9.99 -15.75
C GLU A 213 -8.48 -11.19 -15.27
N GLN A 214 -9.28 -11.81 -16.15
CA GLN A 214 -10.09 -12.97 -15.77
C GLN A 214 -9.22 -14.16 -15.34
N PHE A 215 -8.18 -14.48 -16.12
CA PHE A 215 -7.22 -15.53 -15.80
C PHE A 215 -6.48 -15.23 -14.49
N CYS A 216 -5.95 -14.02 -14.34
CA CYS A 216 -5.21 -13.61 -13.14
C CYS A 216 -6.10 -13.58 -11.87
N GLN A 217 -7.38 -13.22 -11.99
CA GLN A 217 -8.34 -13.31 -10.88
C GLN A 217 -8.58 -14.77 -10.47
N GLN A 218 -8.70 -15.70 -11.42
CA GLN A 218 -8.82 -17.13 -11.14
C GLN A 218 -7.57 -17.68 -10.46
N MET A 219 -6.37 -17.32 -10.95
CA MET A 219 -5.10 -17.74 -10.35
C MET A 219 -4.94 -17.23 -8.91
N ARG A 220 -5.28 -15.95 -8.65
CA ARG A 220 -5.31 -15.39 -7.29
C ARG A 220 -6.30 -16.15 -6.40
N ALA A 221 -7.52 -16.42 -6.88
CA ALA A 221 -8.52 -17.16 -6.11
C ALA A 221 -8.05 -18.59 -5.79
N LYS A 222 -7.39 -19.27 -6.74
CA LYS A 222 -6.80 -20.60 -6.55
C LYS A 222 -5.64 -20.57 -5.53
N ALA A 223 -4.78 -19.56 -5.57
CA ALA A 223 -3.70 -19.36 -4.59
C ALA A 223 -4.25 -19.16 -3.17
N VAL A 224 -5.21 -18.25 -2.99
CA VAL A 224 -5.87 -17.99 -1.69
C VAL A 224 -6.58 -19.24 -1.16
N TRP A 225 -7.32 -19.95 -2.02
CA TRP A 225 -8.03 -21.17 -1.63
C TRP A 225 -7.06 -22.30 -1.23
N LEU A 226 -5.99 -22.53 -1.99
CA LEU A 226 -4.96 -23.52 -1.61
C LEU A 226 -4.26 -23.14 -0.30
N ALA A 227 -3.89 -21.88 -0.11
CA ALA A 227 -3.24 -21.43 1.12
C ALA A 227 -4.11 -21.64 2.38
N GLN A 228 -5.43 -21.45 2.25
CA GLN A 228 -6.40 -21.77 3.31
C GLN A 228 -6.53 -23.28 3.51
N ARG A 229 -6.59 -24.07 2.43
CA ARG A 229 -6.79 -25.52 2.48
C ARG A 229 -5.60 -26.26 3.09
N GLU A 230 -4.38 -25.90 2.70
CA GLU A 230 -3.13 -26.53 3.16
C GLU A 230 -2.60 -25.91 4.47
N GLY A 231 -3.34 -24.97 5.09
CA GLY A 231 -3.03 -24.43 6.42
C GLY A 231 -1.76 -23.57 6.48
N VAL A 232 -1.42 -22.85 5.42
CA VAL A 232 -0.14 -22.14 5.24
C VAL A 232 0.16 -21.12 6.33
N MET A 233 -0.85 -20.56 7.02
CA MET A 233 -0.64 -19.65 8.16
C MET A 233 -0.08 -20.35 9.41
N TYR A 234 -0.33 -21.66 9.58
CA TYR A 234 -0.04 -22.42 10.80
C TYR A 234 1.14 -23.38 10.63
N ASN A 235 1.35 -23.90 9.41
CA ASN A 235 2.44 -24.81 9.10
C ASN A 235 3.71 -24.01 8.82
N ILE A 236 4.63 -23.94 9.78
CA ILE A 236 5.86 -23.13 9.69
C ILE A 236 6.88 -23.84 8.77
N CYS A 237 7.22 -23.22 7.64
CA CYS A 237 8.37 -23.56 6.81
C CYS A 237 8.70 -22.39 5.86
N ILE A 238 9.87 -22.40 5.24
CA ILE A 238 10.31 -21.36 4.28
C ILE A 238 9.28 -21.18 3.16
N ALA A 239 8.87 -22.26 2.48
CA ALA A 239 7.92 -22.19 1.36
C ALA A 239 6.57 -21.56 1.75
N ASN A 240 6.09 -21.81 2.98
CA ASN A 240 4.87 -21.19 3.50
C ASN A 240 5.10 -19.72 3.86
N ALA A 241 6.21 -19.36 4.50
CA ALA A 241 6.56 -17.98 4.80
C ALA A 241 6.64 -17.13 3.51
N VAL A 242 7.30 -17.63 2.46
CA VAL A 242 7.33 -16.98 1.15
C VAL A 242 5.91 -16.89 0.54
N SER A 243 5.12 -17.97 0.60
CA SER A 243 3.72 -17.94 0.12
C SER A 243 2.89 -16.83 0.79
N LEU A 244 3.05 -16.62 2.10
CA LEU A 244 2.34 -15.57 2.83
C LEU A 244 2.66 -14.16 2.31
N VAL A 245 3.93 -13.84 2.01
CA VAL A 245 4.26 -12.50 1.48
C VAL A 245 3.73 -12.29 0.05
N LEU A 246 3.70 -13.35 -0.77
CA LEU A 246 3.19 -13.30 -2.14
C LEU A 246 1.66 -13.14 -2.13
N LEU A 247 0.98 -13.74 -1.15
CA LEU A 247 -0.45 -13.53 -0.90
C LEU A 247 -0.76 -12.13 -0.37
N GLU A 248 0.06 -11.55 0.51
CA GLU A 248 -0.06 -10.14 0.91
C GLU A 248 0.06 -9.22 -0.32
N PHE A 249 1.02 -9.48 -1.22
CA PHE A 249 1.18 -8.73 -2.46
C PHE A 249 -0.07 -8.80 -3.35
N LEU A 250 -0.59 -10.00 -3.60
CA LEU A 250 -1.77 -10.25 -4.44
C LEU A 250 -3.05 -9.62 -3.86
N GLU A 251 -3.29 -9.78 -2.56
CA GLU A 251 -4.49 -9.27 -1.90
C GLU A 251 -4.47 -7.75 -1.72
N TYR A 252 -3.30 -7.15 -1.49
CA TYR A 252 -3.16 -5.70 -1.51
C TYR A 252 -3.65 -5.13 -2.84
N ARG A 253 -3.14 -5.64 -3.97
CA ARG A 253 -3.52 -5.16 -5.31
C ARG A 253 -4.99 -5.37 -5.62
N ALA A 254 -5.58 -6.47 -5.17
CA ALA A 254 -6.99 -6.77 -5.43
C ALA A 254 -7.98 -5.98 -4.55
N SER A 255 -7.59 -5.60 -3.33
CA SER A 255 -8.49 -4.98 -2.36
C SER A 255 -8.25 -3.48 -2.11
N GLY A 256 -7.08 -2.96 -2.48
CA GLY A 256 -6.61 -1.63 -2.09
C GLY A 256 -6.39 -1.45 -0.59
N LYS A 257 -6.39 -2.55 0.19
CA LYS A 257 -6.31 -2.55 1.66
C LYS A 257 -5.08 -3.33 2.08
N GLY A 258 -4.05 -2.62 2.56
CA GLY A 258 -2.87 -3.23 3.17
C GLY A 258 -3.13 -3.79 4.56
N GLY A 259 -2.08 -4.37 5.14
CA GLY A 259 -2.10 -4.95 6.48
C GLY A 259 -3.09 -6.11 6.56
N ASN A 260 -2.93 -7.09 5.67
CA ASN A 260 -3.74 -8.29 5.65
C ASN A 260 -3.21 -9.31 6.69
N VAL A 261 -3.99 -10.37 6.95
CA VAL A 261 -3.60 -11.45 7.88
C VAL A 261 -2.33 -12.19 7.45
N TYR A 262 -1.96 -12.13 6.17
CA TYR A 262 -0.79 -12.80 5.62
C TYR A 262 0.52 -12.18 6.10
N SER A 263 0.67 -10.87 6.10
CA SER A 263 1.87 -10.20 6.64
C SER A 263 2.08 -10.49 8.13
N ALA A 264 1.01 -10.49 8.93
CA ALA A 264 1.10 -10.84 10.35
C ALA A 264 1.52 -12.30 10.58
N ALA A 265 0.97 -13.24 9.80
CA ALA A 265 1.38 -14.64 9.84
C ALA A 265 2.83 -14.82 9.34
N TYR A 266 3.24 -14.09 8.30
CA TYR A 266 4.59 -14.13 7.75
C TYR A 266 5.63 -13.77 8.82
N PHE A 267 5.47 -12.64 9.52
CA PHE A 267 6.41 -12.25 10.57
C PHE A 267 6.37 -13.19 11.79
N HIS A 268 5.25 -13.86 12.08
CA HIS A 268 5.24 -14.91 13.08
C HIS A 268 6.08 -16.12 12.67
N GLN A 269 5.93 -16.62 11.44
CA GLN A 269 6.72 -17.73 10.93
C GLN A 269 8.20 -17.37 10.82
N LEU A 270 8.50 -16.17 10.33
CA LEU A 270 9.87 -15.70 10.16
C LEU A 270 10.62 -15.61 11.50
N ARG A 271 9.97 -15.13 12.58
CA ARG A 271 10.56 -15.17 13.94
C ARG A 271 10.93 -16.60 14.34
N GLN A 272 10.03 -17.56 14.14
CA GLN A 272 10.25 -18.95 14.56
C GLN A 272 11.34 -19.62 13.71
N LEU A 273 11.32 -19.44 12.39
CA LEU A 273 12.39 -19.88 11.49
C LEU A 273 13.76 -19.26 11.86
N SER A 274 13.77 -17.98 12.24
CA SER A 274 14.97 -17.33 12.77
C SER A 274 15.44 -17.95 14.09
N GLU A 275 14.54 -18.10 15.06
CA GLU A 275 14.83 -18.65 16.40
C GLU A 275 15.35 -20.10 16.34
N ASP A 276 14.84 -20.91 15.40
CA ASP A 276 15.21 -22.33 15.24
C ASP A 276 16.48 -22.54 14.40
N ASP A 277 16.78 -21.67 13.41
CA ASP A 277 17.72 -21.99 12.31
C ASP A 277 18.93 -21.02 12.15
N PHE A 278 19.00 -19.93 12.92
CA PHE A 278 20.10 -18.94 12.85
C PHE A 278 21.51 -19.51 13.18
N GLY A 279 21.62 -20.75 13.64
CA GLY A 279 22.89 -21.43 13.90
C GLY A 279 23.48 -22.20 12.72
N ASN A 280 22.70 -22.54 11.69
CA ASN A 280 23.13 -23.49 10.63
C ASN A 280 22.93 -23.00 9.19
N VAL A 281 22.07 -22.00 8.95
CA VAL A 281 21.91 -21.44 7.60
C VAL A 281 23.08 -20.51 7.30
N GLU A 282 23.83 -20.77 6.23
CA GLU A 282 24.76 -19.77 5.67
C GLU A 282 23.95 -18.58 5.12
N VAL A 283 23.71 -17.59 5.98
CA VAL A 283 22.99 -16.37 5.66
C VAL A 283 23.79 -15.59 4.60
N ALA A 284 23.42 -15.77 3.33
CA ALA A 284 24.12 -15.18 2.19
C ALA A 284 24.26 -13.65 2.37
N PRO A 285 25.44 -13.06 2.04
CA PRO A 285 25.82 -11.70 2.49
C PRO A 285 24.89 -10.56 2.00
N TYR A 286 24.05 -10.82 0.99
CA TYR A 286 23.09 -9.85 0.45
C TYR A 286 21.72 -9.84 1.15
N THR A 287 21.49 -10.73 2.13
CA THR A 287 20.21 -10.82 2.85
C THR A 287 19.84 -9.56 3.63
N PRO A 288 20.72 -8.85 4.37
CA PRO A 288 20.28 -7.71 5.20
C PRO A 288 19.72 -6.54 4.38
N THR A 289 20.33 -6.22 3.24
CA THR A 289 19.83 -5.18 2.32
C THR A 289 18.53 -5.61 1.65
N SER A 290 18.41 -6.89 1.29
CA SER A 290 17.20 -7.44 0.67
C SER A 290 16.00 -7.45 1.64
N PHE A 291 16.24 -7.83 2.91
CA PHE A 291 15.28 -7.68 3.99
C PHE A 291 14.94 -6.21 4.22
N SER A 292 15.92 -5.31 4.29
CA SER A 292 15.66 -3.88 4.52
C SER A 292 14.77 -3.27 3.42
N ALA A 293 15.01 -3.62 2.15
CA ALA A 293 14.16 -3.18 1.03
C ALA A 293 12.73 -3.76 1.10
N LEU A 294 12.58 -5.02 1.51
CA LEU A 294 11.28 -5.64 1.77
C LEU A 294 10.53 -4.94 2.92
N LEU A 295 11.19 -4.75 4.06
CA LEU A 295 10.65 -4.11 5.25
C LEU A 295 10.22 -2.66 4.95
N MET A 296 11.04 -1.91 4.19
CA MET A 296 10.68 -0.59 3.68
C MET A 296 9.40 -0.63 2.86
N GLY A 297 9.32 -1.54 1.88
CA GLY A 297 8.14 -1.69 1.04
C GLY A 297 6.86 -2.02 1.83
N LEU A 298 6.98 -2.87 2.86
CA LEU A 298 5.86 -3.22 3.76
C LEU A 298 5.49 -2.07 4.70
N ALA A 299 6.47 -1.33 5.24
CA ALA A 299 6.23 -0.20 6.15
C ALA A 299 5.54 0.97 5.44
N VAL A 300 6.03 1.37 4.26
CA VAL A 300 5.40 2.45 3.45
C VAL A 300 4.00 2.00 2.99
N CYS A 301 3.82 0.74 2.57
CA CYS A 301 2.51 0.19 2.18
C CYS A 301 1.50 0.20 3.34
N ALA A 302 1.93 -0.15 4.55
CA ALA A 302 1.09 -0.06 5.75
C ALA A 302 0.72 1.40 6.05
N ALA A 303 1.70 2.30 6.02
CA ALA A 303 1.49 3.73 6.29
C ALA A 303 0.51 4.37 5.28
N THR A 304 0.69 4.16 3.97
CA THR A 304 -0.17 4.73 2.91
C THR A 304 -1.60 4.18 2.91
N THR A 305 -1.83 3.01 3.51
CA THR A 305 -3.16 2.44 3.70
C THR A 305 -3.77 2.69 5.09
N GLY A 306 -3.11 3.48 5.95
CA GLY A 306 -3.58 3.80 7.30
C GLY A 306 -3.58 2.59 8.24
N LYS A 307 -2.64 1.66 8.04
CA LYS A 307 -2.49 0.40 8.77
C LYS A 307 -1.27 0.44 9.67
N SER A 308 -1.28 -0.41 10.69
CA SER A 308 -0.10 -0.66 11.51
C SER A 308 0.95 -1.40 10.68
N VAL A 309 2.23 -1.04 10.88
CA VAL A 309 3.36 -1.79 10.32
C VAL A 309 3.31 -3.23 10.87
N PRO A 310 3.40 -4.27 10.02
CA PRO A 310 3.16 -5.66 10.45
C PRO A 310 4.33 -6.29 11.24
N PHE A 311 5.44 -5.57 11.40
CA PHE A 311 6.64 -5.98 12.10
C PHE A 311 7.10 -4.93 13.12
N THR A 312 7.77 -5.41 14.15
CA THR A 312 8.34 -4.64 15.26
C THR A 312 9.80 -4.24 14.97
N TYR A 313 10.34 -3.33 15.77
CA TYR A 313 11.77 -3.00 15.71
C TYR A 313 12.68 -4.21 16.01
N ASN A 314 12.25 -5.14 16.87
CA ASN A 314 13.03 -6.36 17.14
C ASN A 314 13.09 -7.28 15.92
N ASP A 315 12.05 -7.32 15.09
CA ASP A 315 12.05 -8.10 13.84
C ASP A 315 13.01 -7.47 12.83
N GLU A 316 13.03 -6.14 12.76
CA GLU A 316 13.97 -5.38 11.92
C GLU A 316 15.42 -5.64 12.33
N LEU A 317 15.73 -5.61 13.63
CA LEU A 317 17.05 -5.98 14.14
C LEU A 317 17.41 -7.46 13.88
N LEU A 318 16.45 -8.38 14.04
CA LEU A 318 16.67 -9.82 13.84
C LEU A 318 17.01 -10.16 12.38
N LEU A 319 16.44 -9.45 11.41
CA LEU A 319 16.55 -9.75 9.98
C LEU A 319 17.61 -8.91 9.27
N CYS A 320 17.73 -7.65 9.67
CA CYS A 320 18.61 -6.69 9.01
C CYS A 320 19.88 -6.40 9.81
N GLY A 321 19.93 -6.72 11.11
CA GLY A 321 20.96 -6.26 12.03
C GLY A 321 20.89 -4.74 12.32
N GLU A 322 21.68 -4.28 13.27
CA GLU A 322 21.80 -2.85 13.58
C GLU A 322 22.40 -2.05 12.42
N ASP A 323 21.80 -0.89 12.11
CA ASP A 323 22.40 0.12 11.23
C ASP A 323 22.49 1.44 12.00
N GLY A 324 23.71 1.95 12.17
CA GLY A 324 24.00 3.19 12.89
C GLY A 324 24.21 4.40 11.98
N THR A 325 24.08 4.24 10.67
CA THR A 325 24.42 5.27 9.69
C THR A 325 23.37 6.37 9.68
N SER A 326 23.73 7.61 10.00
CA SER A 326 22.81 8.75 9.98
C SER A 326 22.57 9.30 8.56
N LEU A 327 21.47 10.02 8.34
CA LEU A 327 21.17 10.64 7.04
C LEU A 327 22.26 11.64 6.61
N GLU A 328 22.86 12.35 7.57
CA GLU A 328 23.98 13.27 7.33
C GLU A 328 25.25 12.50 6.90
N GLN A 329 25.50 11.31 7.44
CA GLN A 329 26.60 10.46 7.01
C GLN A 329 26.38 9.94 5.58
N ILE A 330 25.15 9.53 5.24
CA ILE A 330 24.78 9.15 3.87
C ILE A 330 24.97 10.33 2.91
N LEU A 331 24.51 11.53 3.29
CA LEU A 331 24.70 12.77 2.52
C LEU A 331 26.17 13.08 2.27
N ASN A 332 27.03 12.95 3.29
CA ASN A 332 28.47 13.18 3.15
C ASN A 332 29.12 12.19 2.17
N VAL A 333 28.71 10.92 2.19
CA VAL A 333 29.22 9.87 1.28
C VAL A 333 28.74 10.07 -0.16
N LEU A 334 27.46 10.45 -0.34
CA LEU A 334 26.86 10.71 -1.66
C LEU A 334 27.17 12.12 -2.22
N SER A 335 27.76 13.01 -1.42
CA SER A 335 28.06 14.40 -1.80
C SER A 335 28.88 14.48 -3.11
N PRO A 336 28.65 15.47 -3.99
CA PRO A 336 29.57 15.75 -5.10
C PRO A 336 31.00 16.06 -4.65
N ASP A 337 31.20 16.51 -3.40
CA ASP A 337 32.52 16.79 -2.83
C ASP A 337 33.19 15.54 -2.21
N SER A 338 32.55 14.38 -2.29
CA SER A 338 33.10 13.11 -1.80
C SER A 338 34.30 12.67 -2.64
N VAL A 339 35.35 12.20 -1.97
CA VAL A 339 36.59 11.71 -2.62
C VAL A 339 36.36 10.41 -3.39
N ALA A 340 35.30 9.66 -3.07
CA ALA A 340 34.94 8.40 -3.72
C ALA A 340 33.53 8.47 -4.32
N GLU A 341 33.42 8.16 -5.62
CA GLU A 341 32.13 7.99 -6.29
C GLU A 341 31.42 6.76 -5.74
N THR A 342 30.51 6.96 -4.79
CA THR A 342 29.80 5.88 -4.10
C THR A 342 28.47 5.60 -4.82
N PRO A 343 28.24 4.39 -5.34
CA PRO A 343 26.99 4.03 -6.00
C PRO A 343 25.84 3.95 -4.99
N ILE A 344 24.62 4.31 -5.43
CA ILE A 344 23.45 4.40 -4.54
C ILE A 344 23.06 3.07 -3.86
N PHE A 345 23.47 1.92 -4.41
CA PHE A 345 23.17 0.62 -3.81
C PHE A 345 23.96 0.35 -2.51
N ASP A 346 25.14 0.95 -2.33
CA ASP A 346 25.96 0.78 -1.11
C ASP A 346 25.29 1.42 0.12
N VAL A 347 24.49 2.46 -0.09
CA VAL A 347 23.71 3.14 0.96
C VAL A 347 22.24 2.70 1.00
N MET A 348 21.85 1.66 0.23
CA MET A 348 20.46 1.22 0.14
C MET A 348 19.92 0.75 1.51
N ARG A 349 20.73 0.03 2.29
CA ARG A 349 20.34 -0.48 3.62
C ARG A 349 20.02 0.66 4.61
N PRO A 350 20.91 1.64 4.87
CA PRO A 350 20.57 2.73 5.78
C PRO A 350 19.45 3.64 5.24
N MET A 351 19.35 3.83 3.91
CA MET A 351 18.21 4.55 3.32
C MET A 351 16.87 3.83 3.55
N CYS A 352 16.84 2.49 3.48
CA CYS A 352 15.67 1.70 3.85
C CYS A 352 15.33 1.86 5.34
N PHE A 353 16.32 1.76 6.23
CA PHE A 353 16.15 1.91 7.68
C PHE A 353 15.48 3.24 8.05
N HIS A 354 16.01 4.37 7.57
CA HIS A 354 15.40 5.69 7.82
C HIS A 354 13.98 5.80 7.26
N THR A 355 13.72 5.20 6.09
CA THR A 355 12.39 5.18 5.48
C THR A 355 11.40 4.31 6.26
N ILE A 356 11.83 3.16 6.80
CA ILE A 356 11.02 2.29 7.68
C ILE A 356 10.63 3.04 8.96
N HIS A 357 11.63 3.62 9.63
CA HIS A 357 11.43 4.36 10.87
C HIS A 357 10.51 5.56 10.68
N LEU A 358 10.71 6.36 9.64
CA LEU A 358 9.82 7.49 9.33
C LEU A 358 8.40 7.04 8.97
N ALA A 359 8.23 5.96 8.21
CA ALA A 359 6.91 5.41 7.88
C ALA A 359 6.16 4.93 9.14
N ARG A 360 6.88 4.29 10.08
CA ARG A 360 6.38 3.85 11.38
C ARG A 360 5.96 5.06 12.23
N ASP A 361 6.82 6.06 12.40
CA ASP A 361 6.55 7.26 13.19
C ASP A 361 5.36 8.08 12.63
N ILE A 362 5.29 8.28 11.31
CA ILE A 362 4.14 8.93 10.65
C ILE A 362 2.85 8.15 10.91
N SER A 363 2.87 6.81 10.81
CA SER A 363 1.69 5.98 11.09
C SER A 363 1.27 6.08 12.55
N GLU A 364 2.20 5.97 13.50
CA GLU A 364 1.86 5.99 14.94
C GLU A 364 1.38 7.35 15.44
N THR A 365 1.86 8.44 14.85
CA THR A 365 1.76 9.79 15.45
C THR A 365 0.99 10.80 14.61
N LEU A 366 0.76 10.53 13.32
CA LEU A 366 0.05 11.42 12.40
C LEU A 366 -1.17 10.75 11.72
N THR A 367 -0.96 9.67 10.95
CA THR A 367 -1.97 9.13 10.02
C THR A 367 -2.70 7.86 10.47
N GLY A 368 -2.18 7.15 11.47
CA GLY A 368 -2.80 5.94 11.99
C GLY A 368 -4.11 6.20 12.74
N ALA A 369 -4.92 5.14 12.89
CA ALA A 369 -6.25 5.23 13.49
C ALA A 369 -6.27 5.75 14.95
N TYR A 370 -5.15 5.68 15.67
CA TYR A 370 -4.98 6.32 16.98
C TYR A 370 -4.66 7.81 16.82
N ALA A 371 -3.63 8.18 16.06
CA ALA A 371 -3.20 9.56 15.83
C ALA A 371 -4.32 10.46 15.26
N ARG A 372 -5.12 9.95 14.34
CA ARG A 372 -6.31 10.64 13.76
C ARG A 372 -7.38 11.03 14.78
N ARG A 373 -7.41 10.39 15.95
CA ARG A 373 -8.38 10.68 17.03
C ARG A 373 -7.87 11.69 18.05
N HIS A 374 -6.64 12.17 17.88
CA HIS A 374 -5.98 13.09 18.80
C HIS A 374 -5.61 14.40 18.08
N PRO A 375 -5.46 15.52 18.82
CA PRO A 375 -4.92 16.76 18.28
C PRO A 375 -3.58 16.52 17.56
N LEU A 376 -3.29 17.35 16.56
CA LEU A 376 -2.03 17.25 15.83
C LEU A 376 -0.86 17.56 16.76
N ASN A 377 0.16 16.71 16.77
CA ASN A 377 1.43 17.01 17.43
C ASN A 377 2.33 17.75 16.43
N GLU A 378 2.25 19.08 16.44
CA GLU A 378 3.00 19.93 15.50
C GLU A 378 4.52 19.74 15.63
N THR A 379 5.04 19.55 16.84
CA THR A 379 6.48 19.28 17.06
C THR A 379 6.93 17.99 16.38
N LYS A 380 6.15 16.90 16.48
CA LYS A 380 6.45 15.65 15.74
C LYS A 380 6.34 15.84 14.24
N LEU A 381 5.31 16.56 13.77
CA LEU A 381 5.16 16.88 12.35
C LEU A 381 6.40 17.62 11.80
N THR A 382 6.85 18.69 12.46
CA THR A 382 8.08 19.41 12.07
C THR A 382 9.30 18.49 12.02
N GLY A 383 9.42 17.55 12.97
CA GLY A 383 10.44 16.50 12.95
C GLY A 383 10.35 15.62 11.69
N HIS A 384 9.16 15.11 11.36
CA HIS A 384 8.97 14.32 10.14
C HIS A 384 9.28 15.10 8.86
N LEU A 385 8.92 16.39 8.78
CA LEU A 385 9.23 17.22 7.62
C LEU A 385 10.74 17.35 7.43
N HIS A 386 11.47 17.61 8.51
CA HIS A 386 12.94 17.65 8.48
C HIS A 386 13.55 16.31 8.03
N THR A 387 13.05 15.17 8.52
CA THR A 387 13.51 13.84 8.06
C THR A 387 13.15 13.58 6.59
N LEU A 388 11.98 14.05 6.11
CA LEU A 388 11.61 13.98 4.70
C LEU A 388 12.52 14.84 3.81
N ASP A 389 12.92 16.03 4.25
CA ASP A 389 13.86 16.92 3.54
C ASP A 389 15.27 16.31 3.48
N LEU A 390 15.73 15.69 4.57
CA LEU A 390 17.03 14.98 4.61
C LEU A 390 17.03 13.72 3.72
N LEU A 391 15.96 12.91 3.77
CA LEU A 391 15.79 11.75 2.87
C LEU A 391 15.75 12.18 1.40
N HIS A 392 15.00 13.25 1.09
CA HIS A 392 14.95 13.84 -0.25
C HIS A 392 16.35 14.23 -0.74
N SER A 393 17.06 15.00 0.08
CA SER A 393 18.44 15.44 -0.21
C SER A 393 19.36 14.24 -0.48
N ALA A 394 19.28 13.17 0.32
CA ALA A 394 20.08 11.97 0.13
C ALA A 394 19.73 11.23 -1.17
N ILE A 395 18.45 11.12 -1.52
CA ILE A 395 18.00 10.57 -2.81
C ILE A 395 18.53 11.42 -3.98
N THR A 396 18.43 12.74 -3.90
CA THR A 396 18.94 13.67 -4.93
C THR A 396 20.45 13.56 -5.10
N CYS A 397 21.22 13.50 -4.01
CA CYS A 397 22.67 13.26 -4.06
C CYS A 397 23.00 11.90 -4.71
N GLY A 398 22.24 10.85 -4.38
CA GLY A 398 22.39 9.51 -4.96
C GLY A 398 22.11 9.48 -6.47
N LEU A 399 21.05 10.16 -6.92
CA LEU A 399 20.77 10.38 -8.34
C LEU A 399 21.88 11.17 -9.03
N GLY A 400 22.47 12.16 -8.35
CA GLY A 400 23.65 12.89 -8.81
C GLY A 400 24.87 11.99 -8.99
N GLN A 401 25.16 11.10 -8.03
CA GLN A 401 26.22 10.09 -8.16
C GLN A 401 25.98 9.15 -9.33
N MET A 402 24.74 8.67 -9.53
CA MET A 402 24.39 7.82 -10.68
C MET A 402 24.71 8.48 -12.02
N GLN A 403 24.41 9.78 -12.19
CA GLN A 403 24.73 10.47 -13.44
C GLN A 403 26.23 10.73 -13.60
N ARG A 404 26.99 10.92 -12.52
CA ARG A 404 28.47 11.00 -12.55
C ARG A 404 29.12 9.67 -12.94
N LEU A 405 28.62 8.56 -12.39
CA LEU A 405 29.08 7.20 -12.68
C LEU A 405 28.65 6.69 -14.08
N ARG A 406 27.68 7.35 -14.73
CA ARG A 406 27.13 6.91 -16.03
C ARG A 406 28.17 6.73 -17.16
N PRO A 407 29.23 7.56 -17.32
CA PRO A 407 30.23 7.38 -18.37
C PRO A 407 31.21 6.23 -18.12
N THR A 408 31.30 5.72 -16.89
CA THR A 408 32.24 4.66 -16.46
C THR A 408 31.55 3.33 -16.16
N ALA A 409 30.25 3.37 -15.83
CA ALA A 409 29.41 2.19 -15.61
C ALA A 409 29.08 1.45 -16.91
N ASP A 410 29.03 0.12 -16.84
CA ASP A 410 28.30 -0.68 -17.82
C ASP A 410 26.77 -0.60 -17.59
N GLU A 411 25.98 -1.07 -18.55
CA GLU A 411 24.51 -0.96 -18.51
C GLU A 411 23.89 -1.78 -17.36
N ASP A 412 24.47 -2.91 -16.97
CA ASP A 412 23.97 -3.73 -15.86
C ASP A 412 24.22 -3.04 -14.51
N PHE A 413 25.41 -2.46 -14.32
CA PHE A 413 25.75 -1.65 -13.16
C PHE A 413 24.86 -0.40 -13.06
N PHE A 414 24.67 0.32 -14.17
CA PHE A 414 23.78 1.48 -14.21
C PHE A 414 22.32 1.09 -13.91
N GLN A 415 21.84 -0.02 -14.48
CA GLN A 415 20.49 -0.54 -14.25
C GLN A 415 20.28 -1.01 -12.80
N LYS A 416 21.29 -1.61 -12.15
CA LYS A 416 21.27 -1.93 -10.71
C LYS A 416 21.10 -0.67 -9.86
N MET A 417 21.81 0.41 -10.19
CA MET A 417 21.61 1.70 -9.51
C MET A 417 20.19 2.24 -9.74
N ARG A 418 19.65 2.17 -10.97
CA ARG A 418 18.24 2.54 -11.27
C ARG A 418 17.24 1.70 -10.45
N PHE A 419 17.48 0.40 -10.28
CA PHE A 419 16.65 -0.48 -9.46
C PHE A 419 16.67 -0.15 -7.96
N CYS A 420 17.69 0.55 -7.46
CA CYS A 420 17.77 1.03 -6.07
C CYS A 420 17.18 2.44 -5.92
N ALA A 421 17.45 3.36 -6.84
CA ALA A 421 16.92 4.72 -6.80
C ALA A 421 15.40 4.78 -6.96
N TYR A 422 14.84 4.00 -7.89
CA TYR A 422 13.41 3.99 -8.20
C TYR A 422 12.51 3.70 -6.96
N PRO A 423 12.71 2.61 -6.19
CA PRO A 423 11.93 2.36 -4.98
C PRO A 423 12.13 3.43 -3.88
N LEU A 424 13.30 4.07 -3.79
CA LEU A 424 13.55 5.14 -2.83
C LEU A 424 12.75 6.41 -3.14
N ILE A 425 12.78 6.89 -4.39
CA ILE A 425 11.97 8.04 -4.84
C ILE A 425 10.50 7.76 -4.53
N HIS A 426 9.99 6.61 -4.99
CA HIS A 426 8.59 6.24 -4.80
C HIS A 426 8.23 6.05 -3.32
N GLY A 427 9.14 5.57 -2.48
CA GLY A 427 8.96 5.46 -1.03
C GLY A 427 8.82 6.82 -0.37
N TRP A 428 9.79 7.72 -0.60
CA TRP A 428 9.78 9.09 -0.08
C TRP A 428 8.54 9.86 -0.54
N SER A 429 8.26 9.92 -1.85
CA SER A 429 7.11 10.66 -2.37
C SER A 429 5.80 10.14 -1.80
N SER A 430 5.66 8.82 -1.58
CA SER A 430 4.47 8.22 -0.96
C SER A 430 4.27 8.67 0.49
N LEU A 431 5.37 8.87 1.25
CA LEU A 431 5.30 9.43 2.61
C LEU A 431 4.96 10.93 2.60
N VAL A 432 5.50 11.72 1.67
CA VAL A 432 5.13 13.14 1.48
C VAL A 432 3.63 13.28 1.20
N LEU A 433 3.10 12.50 0.24
CA LEU A 433 1.68 12.53 -0.11
C LEU A 433 0.78 12.08 1.05
N LEU A 434 1.23 11.09 1.84
CA LEU A 434 0.52 10.63 3.03
C LEU A 434 0.41 11.73 4.12
N VAL A 435 1.47 12.51 4.33
CA VAL A 435 1.45 13.69 5.22
C VAL A 435 0.50 14.75 4.65
N PHE A 436 0.57 15.02 3.34
CA PHE A 436 -0.32 15.97 2.66
C PHE A 436 -1.80 15.63 2.81
N GLU A 437 -2.20 14.38 2.50
CA GLU A 437 -3.59 13.91 2.60
C GLU A 437 -4.15 14.06 4.02
N GLU A 438 -3.34 13.77 5.04
CA GLU A 438 -3.75 13.93 6.44
C GLU A 438 -3.93 15.40 6.82
N LEU A 439 -3.04 16.29 6.40
CA LEU A 439 -3.18 17.73 6.68
C LEU A 439 -4.35 18.34 5.93
N LYS A 440 -4.60 17.95 4.65
CA LYS A 440 -5.82 18.31 3.90
C LYS A 440 -7.07 17.86 4.67
N GLY A 441 -7.12 16.60 5.10
CA GLY A 441 -8.23 16.05 5.89
C GLY A 441 -8.48 16.78 7.22
N ARG A 442 -7.42 17.10 7.97
CA ARG A 442 -7.52 17.88 9.22
C ARG A 442 -7.98 19.32 8.97
N ARG A 443 -7.49 19.96 7.90
CA ARG A 443 -7.87 21.34 7.52
C ARG A 443 -9.36 21.48 7.21
N GLU A 444 -9.92 20.54 6.45
CA GLU A 444 -11.36 20.55 6.16
C GLU A 444 -12.20 20.23 7.41
N LEU A 445 -11.73 19.35 8.31
CA LEU A 445 -12.40 19.13 9.60
C LEU A 445 -12.44 20.40 10.46
N ILE A 446 -11.34 21.16 10.52
CA ILE A 446 -11.29 22.45 11.25
C ILE A 446 -12.30 23.42 10.65
N ARG A 447 -12.28 23.63 9.32
CA ARG A 447 -13.24 24.50 8.61
C ARG A 447 -14.70 24.15 8.91
N LEU A 448 -15.05 22.87 8.93
CA LEU A 448 -16.40 22.41 9.28
C LEU A 448 -16.79 22.68 10.74
N THR A 449 -15.82 22.72 11.66
CA THR A 449 -16.08 23.09 13.07
C THR A 449 -16.20 24.59 13.29
N GLU A 450 -15.44 25.43 12.57
CA GLU A 450 -15.43 26.89 12.72
C GLU A 450 -16.75 27.57 12.34
N VAL A 451 -17.51 26.99 11.41
CA VAL A 451 -18.86 27.47 11.04
C VAL A 451 -19.82 27.51 12.25
N ASN A 452 -19.54 26.74 13.31
CA ASN A 452 -20.35 26.69 14.53
C ASN A 452 -19.78 27.50 15.71
N GLY A 453 -18.64 28.17 15.56
CA GLY A 453 -18.02 28.94 16.64
C GLY A 453 -16.67 29.54 16.26
N SER A 454 -16.42 30.78 16.67
CA SER A 454 -15.33 31.64 16.20
C SER A 454 -13.92 31.26 16.71
N SER A 455 -13.42 30.08 16.37
CA SER A 455 -11.97 29.87 16.25
C SER A 455 -11.50 30.32 14.86
N ARG A 456 -10.25 30.78 14.79
CA ARG A 456 -9.50 30.93 13.53
C ARG A 456 -8.50 29.79 13.45
N ILE A 457 -8.26 29.27 12.24
CA ILE A 457 -7.17 28.34 11.97
C ILE A 457 -5.86 28.97 12.50
N PRO A 458 -5.07 28.25 13.32
CA PRO A 458 -3.77 28.74 13.75
C PRO A 458 -2.88 29.00 12.54
N THR A 459 -2.32 30.21 12.44
CA THR A 459 -1.47 30.62 11.30
C THR A 459 -0.28 29.70 11.06
N HIS A 460 0.20 29.05 12.13
CA HIS A 460 1.25 28.03 12.06
C HIS A 460 0.82 26.76 11.32
N PHE A 461 -0.42 26.28 11.49
CA PHE A 461 -0.92 25.10 10.80
C PHE A 461 -1.05 25.33 9.30
N ASP A 462 -1.56 26.50 8.87
CA ASP A 462 -1.59 26.84 7.43
C ASP A 462 -0.17 26.95 6.84
N SER A 463 0.82 27.43 7.60
CA SER A 463 2.22 27.45 7.17
C SER A 463 2.78 26.04 6.93
N LEU A 464 2.53 25.11 7.86
CA LEU A 464 2.94 23.69 7.72
C LEU A 464 2.20 23.01 6.54
N TYR A 465 0.92 23.31 6.35
CA TYR A 465 0.15 22.81 5.20
C TYR A 465 0.73 23.29 3.86
N ILE A 466 1.10 24.58 3.76
CA ILE A 466 1.74 25.14 2.56
C ILE A 466 3.10 24.47 2.31
N GLN A 467 3.95 24.33 3.33
CA GLN A 467 5.24 23.63 3.20
C GLN A 467 5.05 22.21 2.63
N VAL A 468 4.15 21.41 3.23
CA VAL A 468 3.90 20.03 2.81
C VAL A 468 3.30 19.95 1.40
N ARG A 469 2.44 20.89 1.02
CA ARG A 469 1.91 20.97 -0.36
C ARG A 469 2.99 21.32 -1.38
N SER A 470 3.99 22.13 -0.99
CA SER A 470 5.18 22.40 -1.81
C SER A 470 6.03 21.15 -1.99
N MET A 471 6.32 20.42 -0.90
CA MET A 471 7.01 19.13 -0.95
C MET A 471 6.25 18.12 -1.83
N ALA A 472 4.92 18.05 -1.73
CA ALA A 472 4.09 17.18 -2.57
C ALA A 472 4.12 17.60 -4.05
N SER A 473 4.20 18.91 -4.34
CA SER A 473 4.35 19.43 -5.71
C SER A 473 5.71 19.03 -6.30
N GLN A 474 6.79 19.13 -5.53
CA GLN A 474 8.12 18.66 -5.93
C GLN A 474 8.15 17.13 -6.14
N ALA A 475 7.58 16.37 -5.19
CA ALA A 475 7.48 14.92 -5.28
C ALA A 475 6.69 14.45 -6.52
N ALA A 476 5.64 15.17 -6.91
CA ALA A 476 4.89 14.88 -8.14
C ALA A 476 5.74 15.08 -9.40
N LEU A 477 6.58 16.12 -9.46
CA LEU A 477 7.49 16.37 -10.58
C LEU A 477 8.61 15.32 -10.66
N GLU A 478 9.17 14.90 -9.53
CA GLU A 478 10.22 13.87 -9.51
C GLU A 478 9.68 12.48 -9.87
N LEU A 479 8.47 12.15 -9.45
CA LEU A 479 7.78 10.95 -9.93
C LEU A 479 7.45 11.03 -11.43
N ALA A 480 6.95 12.16 -11.92
CA ALA A 480 6.75 12.35 -13.36
C ALA A 480 8.07 12.24 -14.16
N THR A 481 9.20 12.63 -13.56
CA THR A 481 10.55 12.41 -14.11
C THR A 481 10.90 10.92 -14.12
N SER A 482 10.71 10.20 -13.00
CA SER A 482 11.00 8.76 -12.91
C SER A 482 10.11 7.90 -13.83
N LEU A 483 8.92 8.41 -14.17
CA LEU A 483 7.99 7.81 -15.13
C LEU A 483 8.36 8.06 -16.60
N GLU A 484 9.29 8.96 -16.93
CA GLU A 484 9.75 9.11 -18.33
C GLU A 484 10.53 7.88 -18.81
N GLU A 485 11.39 7.37 -17.94
CA GLU A 485 12.22 6.20 -18.18
C GLU A 485 12.15 5.22 -16.99
N VAL A 486 11.11 4.38 -17.01
CA VAL A 486 10.90 3.34 -16.00
C VAL A 486 12.01 2.28 -16.14
N PRO A 487 12.65 1.81 -15.05
CA PRO A 487 13.72 0.81 -15.15
C PRO A 487 13.28 -0.50 -15.83
N THR A 488 12.15 -1.07 -15.42
CA THR A 488 11.45 -2.19 -16.08
C THR A 488 9.95 -2.11 -15.80
N LEU A 489 9.15 -2.74 -16.66
CA LEU A 489 7.70 -2.82 -16.51
C LEU A 489 7.28 -3.40 -15.16
N SER A 490 8.03 -4.38 -14.67
CA SER A 490 7.82 -5.02 -13.37
C SER A 490 8.05 -4.06 -12.19
N ARG A 491 9.01 -3.12 -12.27
CA ARG A 491 9.23 -2.13 -11.20
C ARG A 491 8.06 -1.13 -11.10
N LEU A 492 7.48 -0.72 -12.24
CA LEU A 492 6.26 0.10 -12.25
C LEU A 492 5.04 -0.65 -11.71
N THR A 493 4.87 -1.91 -12.12
CA THR A 493 3.64 -2.68 -11.88
C THR A 493 3.64 -3.50 -10.59
N HIS A 494 4.79 -3.85 -10.02
CA HIS A 494 4.90 -4.78 -8.88
C HIS A 494 5.49 -4.13 -7.60
N MET A 495 5.56 -2.80 -7.53
CA MET A 495 5.73 -2.05 -6.28
C MET A 495 4.35 -1.65 -5.73
N ASN A 496 4.02 -2.12 -4.52
CA ASN A 496 2.68 -1.92 -3.95
C ASN A 496 2.42 -0.52 -3.37
N TYR A 497 3.42 0.09 -2.73
CA TYR A 497 3.24 1.36 -2.01
C TYR A 497 3.07 2.58 -2.93
N SER A 498 3.51 2.49 -4.19
CA SER A 498 3.38 3.55 -5.19
C SER A 498 1.99 3.55 -5.83
N ASP A 499 0.97 4.07 -5.13
CA ASP A 499 -0.36 4.25 -5.72
C ASP A 499 -0.39 5.47 -6.68
N LEU A 500 0.06 5.24 -7.91
CA LEU A 500 0.22 6.26 -8.95
C LEU A 500 -1.06 7.07 -9.22
N ARG A 501 -2.25 6.50 -8.99
CA ARG A 501 -3.55 7.12 -9.27
C ARG A 501 -3.85 8.32 -8.36
N LYS A 502 -3.22 8.39 -7.18
CA LYS A 502 -3.39 9.52 -6.26
C LYS A 502 -2.74 10.80 -6.78
N TRP A 503 -1.65 10.68 -7.54
CA TRP A 503 -0.87 11.84 -8.01
C TRP A 503 -1.60 12.69 -9.05
N PRO A 504 -2.28 12.13 -10.07
CA PRO A 504 -3.21 12.90 -10.91
C PRO A 504 -4.28 13.64 -10.11
N THR A 505 -4.87 13.02 -9.08
CA THR A 505 -5.88 13.67 -8.24
C THR A 505 -5.29 14.90 -7.55
N PHE A 506 -4.10 14.77 -6.94
CA PHE A 506 -3.35 15.89 -6.35
C PHE A 506 -3.00 16.97 -7.39
N LEU A 507 -2.53 16.58 -8.58
CA LEU A 507 -2.16 17.51 -9.64
C LEU A 507 -3.35 18.30 -10.19
N LEU A 508 -4.52 17.67 -10.28
CA LEU A 508 -5.77 18.29 -10.76
C LEU A 508 -6.41 19.21 -9.70
N GLU A 509 -6.41 18.80 -8.43
CA GLU A 509 -7.13 19.53 -7.36
C GLU A 509 -6.25 20.50 -6.55
N ASP A 510 -5.05 20.09 -6.16
CA ASP A 510 -4.31 20.68 -5.04
C ASP A 510 -2.99 21.37 -5.43
N ALA A 511 -2.39 21.00 -6.56
CA ALA A 511 -1.08 21.47 -7.02
C ALA A 511 -1.11 22.92 -7.56
N SER A 512 -1.68 23.85 -6.80
CA SER A 512 -1.79 25.28 -7.14
C SER A 512 -0.45 26.03 -7.19
N GLU A 513 0.62 25.40 -6.72
CA GLU A 513 1.98 25.96 -6.71
C GLU A 513 2.73 25.65 -8.02
N LEU A 514 2.30 24.62 -8.76
CA LEU A 514 2.80 24.34 -10.09
C LEU A 514 2.12 25.26 -11.10
N ASN A 515 2.92 25.80 -12.03
CA ASN A 515 2.37 26.49 -13.20
C ASN A 515 1.69 25.49 -14.15
N VAL A 516 0.88 26.00 -15.09
CA VAL A 516 0.12 25.15 -16.03
C VAL A 516 1.03 24.22 -16.82
N ALA A 517 2.20 24.70 -17.27
CA ALA A 517 3.18 23.92 -18.02
C ALA A 517 3.70 22.71 -17.23
N GLN A 518 4.16 22.94 -16.00
CA GLN A 518 4.65 21.90 -15.09
C GLN A 518 3.56 20.86 -14.78
N ARG A 519 2.32 21.32 -14.55
CA ARG A 519 1.19 20.45 -14.25
C ARG A 519 0.80 19.60 -15.46
N VAL A 520 0.67 20.21 -16.65
CA VAL A 520 0.40 19.50 -17.92
C VAL A 520 1.49 18.45 -18.18
N TRP A 521 2.76 18.84 -18.11
CA TRP A 521 3.89 17.94 -18.29
C TRP A 521 3.85 16.76 -17.30
N ALA A 522 3.59 17.02 -16.01
CA ALA A 522 3.48 15.96 -15.02
C ALA A 522 2.29 15.02 -15.29
N LEU A 523 1.12 15.58 -15.61
CA LEU A 523 -0.10 14.83 -15.93
C LEU A 523 0.10 13.92 -17.15
N GLU A 524 0.78 14.37 -18.20
CA GLU A 524 1.14 13.52 -19.35
C GLU A 524 1.97 12.30 -18.92
N ARG A 525 2.99 12.49 -18.07
CA ARG A 525 3.82 11.37 -17.58
C ARG A 525 3.06 10.42 -16.66
N PHE A 526 2.15 10.93 -15.84
CA PHE A 526 1.27 10.06 -15.05
C PHE A 526 0.26 9.33 -15.92
N ARG A 527 -0.30 9.94 -16.97
CA ARG A 527 -1.16 9.25 -17.95
C ARG A 527 -0.41 8.12 -18.63
N ASP A 528 0.77 8.42 -19.18
CA ASP A 528 1.57 7.46 -19.94
C ASP A 528 2.08 6.32 -19.01
N GLY A 529 2.48 6.66 -17.78
CA GLY A 529 2.82 5.70 -16.73
C GLY A 529 1.64 4.83 -16.26
N LEU A 530 0.44 5.38 -16.14
CA LEU A 530 -0.78 4.61 -15.84
C LEU A 530 -1.19 3.72 -17.03
N GLY A 531 -1.04 4.21 -18.26
CA GLY A 531 -1.25 3.45 -19.49
C GLY A 531 -0.33 2.23 -19.57
N LEU A 532 0.95 2.40 -19.23
CA LEU A 532 1.92 1.32 -19.13
C LEU A 532 1.62 0.38 -17.94
N ALA A 533 1.25 0.90 -16.77
CA ALA A 533 0.85 0.09 -15.61
C ALA A 533 -0.40 -0.77 -15.91
N GLY A 534 -1.25 -0.29 -16.84
CA GLY A 534 -2.35 -0.99 -17.47
C GLY A 534 -2.00 -2.35 -18.07
N PHE A 535 -0.71 -2.62 -18.34
CA PHE A 535 -0.25 -3.93 -18.80
C PHE A 535 -0.56 -5.07 -17.83
N SER A 536 -0.40 -4.82 -16.53
CA SER A 536 -0.58 -5.83 -15.48
C SER A 536 -1.90 -5.72 -14.73
N TRP A 537 -2.43 -4.50 -14.62
CA TRP A 537 -3.55 -4.19 -13.74
C TRP A 537 -4.60 -3.39 -14.50
N VAL A 538 -5.86 -3.81 -14.39
CA VAL A 538 -6.98 -3.06 -14.96
C VAL A 538 -7.22 -1.83 -14.10
N ASP A 539 -7.10 -0.64 -14.70
CA ASP A 539 -7.56 0.59 -14.06
C ASP A 539 -9.09 0.58 -13.93
N ARG A 540 -9.59 1.12 -12.81
CA ARG A 540 -11.00 1.17 -12.43
C ARG A 540 -11.37 2.50 -11.76
N THR A 541 -10.51 3.52 -11.84
CA THR A 541 -10.71 4.83 -11.21
C THR A 541 -10.85 5.97 -12.23
N ASP A 542 -11.06 5.64 -13.51
CA ASP A 542 -11.25 6.56 -14.65
C ASP A 542 -10.22 7.71 -14.67
N THR A 543 -9.01 7.42 -14.20
CA THR A 543 -8.01 8.44 -13.86
C THR A 543 -7.30 8.97 -15.10
N ILE A 544 -7.09 8.10 -16.10
CA ILE A 544 -6.59 8.51 -17.41
C ILE A 544 -7.60 9.40 -18.12
N GLU A 545 -8.88 9.03 -18.07
CA GLU A 545 -9.98 9.78 -18.68
C GLU A 545 -10.12 11.18 -18.05
N ALA A 546 -9.93 11.29 -16.72
CA ALA A 546 -9.88 12.58 -16.03
C ALA A 546 -8.66 13.44 -16.42
N ILE A 547 -7.49 12.82 -16.63
CA ILE A 547 -6.29 13.51 -17.15
C ILE A 547 -6.54 14.01 -18.58
N ASP A 548 -7.01 13.15 -19.48
CA ASP A 548 -7.24 13.51 -20.88
C ASP A 548 -8.32 14.61 -21.03
N ALA A 549 -9.36 14.59 -20.19
CA ALA A 549 -10.35 15.66 -20.13
C ALA A 549 -9.74 17.01 -19.68
N TYR A 550 -8.82 16.99 -18.70
CA TYR A 550 -8.10 18.19 -18.29
C TYR A 550 -7.16 18.70 -19.40
N LEU A 551 -6.35 17.82 -19.99
CA LEU A 551 -5.41 18.14 -21.06
C LEU A 551 -6.14 18.72 -22.30
N ALA A 552 -7.31 18.19 -22.65
CA ALA A 552 -8.14 18.72 -23.73
C ALA A 552 -8.79 20.09 -23.41
N SER A 553 -8.85 20.48 -22.13
CA SER A 553 -9.40 21.78 -21.70
C SER A 553 -8.35 22.90 -21.64
N CYS A 554 -7.06 22.56 -21.55
CA CYS A 554 -5.97 23.54 -21.61
C CYS A 554 -5.85 24.14 -23.01
N THR A 555 -5.79 25.47 -23.10
CA THR A 555 -5.75 26.16 -24.40
C THR A 555 -4.33 26.25 -24.96
N ILE A 556 -4.22 26.29 -26.30
CA ILE A 556 -2.93 26.42 -26.99
C ILE A 556 -2.20 27.72 -26.59
N GLU A 557 -2.93 28.78 -26.25
CA GLU A 557 -2.33 30.05 -25.79
C GLU A 557 -1.61 29.88 -24.44
N GLU A 558 -2.20 29.16 -23.49
CA GLU A 558 -1.55 28.81 -22.21
C GLU A 558 -0.31 27.94 -22.45
N MET A 559 -0.38 27.00 -23.40
CA MET A 559 0.74 26.13 -23.78
C MET A 559 1.84 26.84 -24.60
N SER A 560 1.59 28.01 -25.19
CA SER A 560 2.60 28.76 -25.95
C SER A 560 3.64 29.45 -25.05
N SER A 561 3.36 29.53 -23.73
CA SER A 561 4.30 29.99 -22.72
C SER A 561 5.37 28.94 -22.33
N ILE A 562 5.28 27.72 -22.89
CA ILE A 562 6.16 26.59 -22.57
C ILE A 562 7.50 26.70 -23.32
N ILE A 563 8.38 27.57 -22.84
CA ILE A 563 9.84 27.45 -23.04
C ILE A 563 10.46 27.19 -21.67
N TRP A 564 10.37 25.95 -21.21
CA TRP A 564 10.95 25.51 -19.94
C TRP A 564 12.12 24.56 -20.16
N PRO A 565 13.37 24.98 -19.89
CA PRO A 565 14.53 24.11 -20.02
C PRO A 565 14.71 23.27 -18.74
N LEU A 566 14.31 22.00 -18.80
CA LEU A 566 14.78 20.96 -17.87
C LEU A 566 15.46 19.82 -18.62
N THR A 567 16.50 20.19 -19.36
CA THR A 567 17.61 19.28 -19.70
C THR A 567 18.87 19.81 -19.02
N PRO A 568 19.53 19.03 -18.14
CA PRO A 568 20.98 19.14 -18.01
C PRO A 568 21.58 18.97 -19.41
N ALA A 569 22.63 19.71 -19.74
CA ALA A 569 23.14 19.77 -21.11
C ALA A 569 23.66 18.40 -21.60
N THR A 570 22.82 17.67 -22.33
CA THR A 570 23.21 16.51 -23.15
C THR A 570 22.76 16.74 -24.58
N SER A 571 23.56 17.49 -25.34
CA SER A 571 23.43 17.57 -26.80
C SER A 571 23.87 16.23 -27.40
N CYS A 572 22.90 15.42 -27.84
CA CYS A 572 23.16 14.26 -28.68
C CYS A 572 21.95 13.99 -29.60
N ASP A 573 22.05 14.51 -30.82
CA ASP A 573 21.37 14.17 -32.07
C ASP A 573 20.15 13.21 -31.97
N THR A 574 18.97 13.80 -31.76
CA THR A 574 17.69 13.08 -31.79
C THR A 574 17.09 12.90 -33.19
N GLU A 575 17.68 13.51 -34.23
CA GLU A 575 17.11 13.49 -35.59
C GLU A 575 17.26 12.12 -36.31
N ASN A 576 18.22 11.28 -35.93
CA ASN A 576 18.45 9.99 -36.60
C ASN A 576 17.46 8.88 -36.18
N LEU A 577 16.90 8.92 -34.96
CA LEU A 577 16.05 7.84 -34.44
C LEU A 577 14.64 7.77 -35.04
N ILE A 578 14.17 8.85 -35.68
CA ILE A 578 12.86 8.86 -36.36
C ILE A 578 12.95 8.23 -37.76
N SER A 579 14.12 8.30 -38.41
CA SER A 579 14.35 7.68 -39.72
C SER A 579 14.34 6.15 -39.63
N ASP A 580 15.04 5.57 -38.65
CA ASP A 580 15.14 4.12 -38.48
C ASP A 580 13.80 3.46 -38.14
N TRP A 581 12.93 4.15 -37.39
CA TRP A 581 11.59 3.64 -37.06
C TRP A 581 10.64 3.61 -38.26
N LEU A 582 10.83 4.49 -39.25
CA LEU A 582 10.01 4.53 -40.47
C LEU A 582 10.53 3.56 -41.56
N GLN A 583 11.82 3.25 -41.61
CA GLN A 583 12.37 2.31 -42.60
C GLN A 583 12.02 0.84 -42.33
N ILE A 584 11.69 0.46 -41.09
CA ILE A 584 11.30 -0.92 -40.74
C ILE A 584 9.90 -1.31 -41.31
N GLN A 585 9.11 -0.35 -41.80
CA GLN A 585 7.80 -0.64 -42.41
C GLN A 585 7.84 -1.03 -43.90
N SER A 586 9.01 -1.09 -44.56
CA SER A 586 9.06 -1.27 -46.03
C SER A 586 10.21 -2.16 -46.55
N LEU A 587 10.23 -3.44 -46.19
CA LEU A 587 10.90 -4.48 -46.99
C LEU A 587 10.04 -5.77 -47.08
N PRO A 588 9.98 -6.42 -48.27
CA PRO A 588 9.06 -7.53 -48.51
C PRO A 588 9.62 -8.90 -48.10
N VAL A 589 8.70 -9.84 -47.89
CA VAL A 589 8.96 -11.27 -47.66
C VAL A 589 9.74 -11.89 -48.83
N LEU A 590 10.80 -12.63 -48.52
CA LEU A 590 11.41 -13.61 -49.42
C LEU A 590 11.72 -14.91 -48.67
N THR A 591 10.92 -15.93 -49.00
CA THR A 591 11.13 -17.40 -48.92
C THR A 591 11.99 -17.98 -47.81
#